data_AF-A0A8J4L145-F1
#
_entry.id   AF-A0A8J4L145-F1
#
_cell.length_a   1.000
_cell.length_b   1.000
_cell.length_c   1.000
_cell.angle_alpha   90.00
_cell.angle_beta   90.00
_cell.angle_gamma   90.00
#
_symmetry.space_group_name_H-M   'P 1'
#
loop_
_entity.id
_entity.type
_entity.pdbx_description
1 polymer ?
#
loop_
_entity_poly.entity_id
_entity_poly.type
_entity_poly.pdbx_seq_one_letter_code
_entity_poly.pdbx_strand_id
1 'polypeptide(L)'
;QGSLGFDLETAIEVTLTNAEVCKIPSNTNRPLLSKGKRIGGLLLGRSSAGIKGLLVIPGVIDTDYEGKIYIMAYTISPPLFVPKGSRIAQILAFENPIARPPLGGVTRGSGGFGSTGPAVCFTTKLTQRLMECVTLQQEGLIIRVYAMLDTRANITIIN
;
A
#
# COMPACT_ATOMS: atom_id res chain seq x y z
N GLN A 1 29.41 8.17 -4.38
CA GLN A 1 29.62 7.82 -2.95
C GLN A 1 28.96 8.91 -2.11
N GLY A 2 28.25 8.57 -1.03
CA GLY A 2 27.54 9.54 -0.18
C GLY A 2 26.00 9.45 -0.20
N SER A 3 25.41 8.38 -0.75
CA SER A 3 23.96 8.18 -0.63
C SER A 3 23.57 7.83 0.80
N LEU A 4 22.55 8.49 1.34
CA LEU A 4 22.04 8.24 2.69
C LEU A 4 21.13 7.00 2.75
N GLY A 5 20.39 6.73 1.67
CA GLY A 5 19.50 5.59 1.55
C GLY A 5 19.84 4.72 0.35
N PHE A 6 19.22 3.54 0.30
CA PHE A 6 19.23 2.67 -0.89
C PHE A 6 17.90 2.78 -1.63
N ASP A 7 17.96 2.76 -2.95
CA ASP A 7 16.79 2.92 -3.81
C ASP A 7 15.89 1.68 -3.76
N LEU A 8 14.57 1.89 -3.83
CA LEU A 8 13.55 0.87 -3.98
C LEU A 8 12.91 0.96 -5.36
N GLU A 9 12.89 -0.17 -6.06
CA GLU A 9 12.28 -0.33 -7.37
C GLU A 9 10.88 -0.91 -7.28
N THR A 10 9.99 -0.47 -8.17
CA THR A 10 8.68 -1.09 -8.36
C THR A 10 8.83 -2.52 -8.92
N ALA A 11 8.13 -3.49 -8.32
CA ALA A 11 8.12 -4.87 -8.82
C ALA A 11 7.20 -5.08 -10.03
N ILE A 12 6.26 -4.16 -10.23
CA ILE A 12 5.28 -4.15 -11.30
C ILE A 12 5.21 -2.76 -11.92
N GLU A 13 4.67 -2.68 -13.13
CA GLU A 13 4.19 -1.41 -13.68
C GLU A 13 2.85 -1.02 -13.03
N VAL A 14 2.57 0.27 -12.94
CA VAL A 14 1.32 0.78 -12.37
C VAL A 14 0.91 2.09 -13.04
N THR A 15 -0.38 2.25 -13.30
CA THR A 15 -0.98 3.51 -13.73
C THR A 15 -1.84 4.05 -12.59
N LEU A 16 -1.48 5.22 -12.08
CA LEU A 16 -2.29 5.94 -11.10
C LEU A 16 -3.30 6.80 -11.84
N THR A 17 -4.57 6.36 -11.89
CA THR A 17 -5.64 7.00 -12.65
C THR A 17 -6.39 8.08 -11.87
N ASN A 18 -6.19 8.15 -10.56
CA ASN A 18 -6.80 9.13 -9.66
C ASN A 18 -5.78 9.57 -8.59
N ALA A 19 -6.21 10.43 -7.67
CA ALA A 19 -5.39 10.93 -6.56
C ALA A 19 -5.44 10.03 -5.31
N GLU A 20 -5.93 8.78 -5.43
CA GLU A 20 -5.98 7.85 -4.30
C GLU A 20 -4.61 7.21 -4.05
N VAL A 21 -4.41 6.76 -2.81
CA VAL A 21 -3.18 6.08 -2.41
C VAL A 21 -3.17 4.66 -2.98
N CYS A 22 -2.17 4.37 -3.79
CA CYS A 22 -1.89 3.05 -4.30
C CYS A 22 -0.79 2.36 -3.48
N LYS A 23 -0.98 1.07 -3.21
CA LYS A 23 0.01 0.20 -2.57
C LYS A 23 0.82 -0.52 -3.66
N ILE A 24 2.02 -0.03 -3.93
CA ILE A 24 2.88 -0.54 -5.00
C ILE A 24 3.91 -1.51 -4.42
N PRO A 25 3.97 -2.79 -4.84
CA PRO A 25 4.97 -3.73 -4.35
C PRO A 25 6.37 -3.32 -4.82
N SER A 26 7.37 -3.37 -3.94
CA SER A 26 8.77 -3.22 -4.35
C SER A 26 9.41 -4.56 -4.71
N ASN A 27 10.58 -4.54 -5.34
CA ASN A 27 11.38 -5.75 -5.60
C ASN A 27 12.14 -6.26 -4.35
N THR A 28 11.97 -5.63 -3.19
CA THR A 28 12.75 -5.91 -1.99
C THR A 28 11.91 -6.66 -0.95
N ASN A 29 12.43 -7.82 -0.53
CA ASN A 29 11.94 -8.57 0.61
C ASN A 29 12.79 -8.27 1.86
N ARG A 30 12.24 -8.56 3.03
CA ARG A 30 12.86 -8.36 4.35
C ARG A 30 13.43 -9.67 4.91
N PRO A 31 14.30 -9.62 5.94
CA PRO A 31 14.71 -8.47 6.78
C PRO A 31 15.77 -7.54 6.16
N LEU A 32 15.87 -6.29 6.64
CA LEU A 32 17.02 -5.43 6.35
C LEU A 32 18.18 -5.81 7.26
N LEU A 33 19.35 -6.03 6.66
CA LEU A 33 20.54 -6.45 7.38
C LEU A 33 21.68 -5.44 7.17
N SER A 34 22.36 -5.06 8.25
CA SER A 34 23.64 -4.37 8.20
C SER A 34 24.62 -5.09 9.11
N LYS A 35 25.79 -5.48 8.56
CA LYS A 35 26.83 -6.25 9.27
C LYS A 35 26.27 -7.47 10.03
N GLY A 36 25.30 -8.17 9.42
CA GLY A 36 24.66 -9.36 10.00
C GLY A 36 23.58 -9.09 11.07
N LYS A 37 23.29 -7.82 11.40
CA LYS A 37 22.24 -7.45 12.35
C LYS A 37 21.00 -6.94 11.63
N ARG A 38 19.81 -7.27 12.17
CA ARG A 38 18.54 -6.71 11.71
C ARG A 38 18.47 -5.22 12.05
N ILE A 39 18.09 -4.41 11.07
CA ILE A 39 17.93 -2.97 11.24
C ILE A 39 16.54 -2.51 10.79
N GLY A 40 16.12 -1.38 11.34
CA GLY A 40 14.90 -0.71 10.91
C GLY A 40 15.21 0.31 9.83
N GLY A 41 14.19 1.09 9.46
CA GLY A 41 14.39 2.17 8.53
C GLY A 41 13.17 3.04 8.29
N LEU A 42 13.38 4.07 7.49
CA LEU A 42 12.35 4.99 7.02
C LEU A 42 12.29 4.91 5.50
N LEU A 43 11.14 4.49 4.98
CA LEU A 43 10.82 4.55 3.56
C LEU A 43 10.39 5.97 3.22
N LEU A 44 11.08 6.58 2.27
CA LEU A 44 10.83 7.93 1.77
C LEU A 44 10.72 7.95 0.25
N GLY A 45 10.03 8.94 -0.30
CA GLY A 45 10.04 9.21 -1.74
C GLY A 45 11.39 9.69 -2.24
N ARG A 46 11.66 9.48 -3.53
CA ARG A 46 12.79 10.12 -4.21
C ARG A 46 12.36 11.45 -4.79
N SER A 47 13.25 12.45 -4.75
CA SER A 47 13.00 13.76 -5.35
C SER A 47 12.66 13.68 -6.84
N SER A 48 13.31 12.76 -7.57
CA SER A 48 13.05 12.50 -9.00
C SER A 48 11.66 11.95 -9.30
N ALA A 49 11.02 11.28 -8.34
CA ALA A 49 9.62 10.87 -8.41
C ALA A 49 8.70 12.04 -8.03
N GLY A 50 9.03 12.74 -6.94
CA GLY A 50 8.26 13.90 -6.45
C GLY A 50 8.10 15.01 -7.49
N ILE A 51 9.18 15.35 -8.22
CA ILE A 51 9.14 16.38 -9.27
C ILE A 51 8.24 15.99 -10.45
N LYS A 52 7.97 14.69 -10.64
CA LYS A 52 7.04 14.17 -11.65
C LYS A 52 5.61 14.04 -11.14
N GLY A 53 5.33 14.57 -9.94
CA GLY A 53 4.01 14.48 -9.31
C GLY A 53 3.69 13.12 -8.69
N LEU A 54 4.69 12.26 -8.45
CA LEU A 54 4.53 11.01 -7.69
C LEU A 54 4.98 11.23 -6.24
N LEU A 55 4.02 11.23 -5.31
CA LEU A 55 4.29 11.43 -3.89
C LEU A 55 4.21 10.11 -3.15
N VAL A 56 5.27 9.77 -2.41
CA VAL A 56 5.36 8.58 -1.56
C VAL A 56 5.02 8.98 -0.14
N ILE A 57 4.08 8.26 0.48
CA ILE A 57 3.77 8.41 1.91
C ILE A 57 4.91 7.77 2.71
N PRO A 58 5.55 8.50 3.63
CA PRO A 58 6.59 7.94 4.48
C PRO A 58 6.11 6.70 5.26
N GLY A 59 6.99 5.72 5.40
CA GLY A 59 6.66 4.47 6.10
C GLY A 59 7.77 4.02 7.04
N VAL A 60 7.40 3.57 8.24
CA VAL A 60 8.33 2.96 9.20
C VAL A 60 8.50 1.48 8.89
N ILE A 61 9.75 1.06 8.93
CA ILE A 61 10.22 -0.27 8.60
C ILE A 61 10.77 -0.86 9.90
N ASP A 62 9.98 -1.69 10.57
CA ASP A 62 10.42 -2.30 11.83
C ASP A 62 11.45 -3.42 11.59
N THR A 63 12.33 -3.62 12.57
CA THR A 63 13.43 -4.60 12.54
C THR A 63 12.93 -6.05 12.46
N ASP A 64 11.73 -6.31 12.99
CA ASP A 64 11.09 -7.62 13.07
C ASP A 64 10.07 -7.87 11.95
N TYR A 65 9.88 -6.92 11.04
CA TYR A 65 9.03 -7.11 9.87
C TYR A 65 9.77 -7.91 8.79
N GLU A 66 9.19 -9.03 8.42
CA GLU A 66 9.74 -10.01 7.46
C GLU A 66 8.98 -10.02 6.13
N GLY A 67 7.92 -9.23 6.02
CA GLY A 67 7.10 -9.16 4.84
C GLY A 67 7.74 -8.39 3.68
N LYS A 68 7.04 -8.44 2.54
CA LYS A 68 7.40 -7.64 1.37
C LYS A 68 7.27 -6.15 1.67
N ILE A 69 8.19 -5.34 1.16
CA ILE A 69 8.09 -3.88 1.29
C ILE A 69 7.15 -3.36 0.21
N TYR A 70 6.20 -2.51 0.62
CA TYR A 70 5.33 -1.80 -0.32
C TYR A 70 5.57 -0.30 -0.21
N ILE A 71 5.48 0.37 -1.34
CA ILE A 71 5.57 1.81 -1.50
C ILE A 71 4.14 2.32 -1.59
N MET A 72 3.71 3.08 -0.59
CA MET A 72 2.41 3.78 -0.63
C MET A 72 2.62 5.08 -1.40
N ALA A 73 1.97 5.25 -2.53
CA ALA A 73 2.14 6.44 -3.35
C ALA A 73 0.83 6.90 -3.97
N TYR A 74 0.71 8.20 -4.20
CA TYR A 74 -0.38 8.81 -4.95
C TYR A 74 0.21 9.82 -5.93
N THR A 75 -0.58 10.21 -6.93
CA THR A 75 -0.20 11.28 -7.85
C THR A 75 -1.07 12.51 -7.64
N ILE A 76 -0.46 13.69 -7.77
CA ILE A 76 -1.17 14.97 -7.77
C ILE A 76 -1.73 15.35 -9.15
N SER A 77 -1.29 14.66 -10.21
CA SER A 77 -1.68 14.95 -11.59
C SER A 77 -1.97 13.65 -12.36
N PRO A 78 -3.07 12.94 -12.04
CA PRO A 78 -3.44 11.74 -12.78
C PRO A 78 -3.84 12.06 -14.24
N PRO A 79 -3.60 11.14 -15.21
CA PRO A 79 -2.99 9.83 -15.01
C PRO A 79 -1.46 9.88 -14.96
N LEU A 80 -0.86 9.03 -14.11
CA LEU A 80 0.59 8.87 -14.05
C LEU A 80 0.99 7.40 -14.23
N PHE A 81 1.79 7.11 -15.27
CA PHE A 81 2.36 5.79 -15.49
C PHE A 81 3.73 5.64 -14.82
N VAL A 82 3.92 4.55 -14.09
CA VAL A 82 5.18 4.17 -13.46
C VAL A 82 5.60 2.80 -14.00
N PRO A 83 6.65 2.73 -14.84
CA PRO A 83 7.17 1.46 -15.34
C PRO A 83 7.65 0.53 -14.22
N LYS A 84 7.63 -0.78 -14.47
CA LYS A 84 8.33 -1.76 -13.63
C LYS A 84 9.83 -1.41 -13.53
N GLY A 85 10.43 -1.63 -12.36
CA GLY A 85 11.85 -1.32 -12.11
C GLY A 85 12.11 0.15 -11.82
N SER A 86 11.07 0.98 -11.73
CA SER A 86 11.24 2.41 -11.45
C SER A 86 11.68 2.62 -10.00
N ARG A 87 12.82 3.28 -9.83
CA ARG A 87 13.33 3.72 -8.52
C ARG A 87 12.53 4.95 -8.06
N ILE A 88 11.47 4.75 -7.30
CA ILE A 88 10.53 5.81 -6.86
C ILE A 88 10.61 6.13 -5.37
N ALA A 89 11.16 5.22 -4.57
CA ALA A 89 11.34 5.37 -3.14
C ALA A 89 12.77 4.98 -2.74
N GLN A 90 13.12 5.26 -1.49
CA GLN A 90 14.40 4.94 -0.88
C GLN A 90 14.19 4.58 0.58
N ILE A 91 15.08 3.76 1.15
CA ILE A 91 15.09 3.46 2.58
C ILE A 91 16.33 4.08 3.22
N LEU A 92 16.10 4.90 4.25
CA LEU A 92 17.13 5.34 5.17
C LEU A 92 17.15 4.33 6.31
N ALA A 93 18.18 3.48 6.34
CA ALA A 93 18.27 2.39 7.29
C ALA A 93 19.11 2.81 8.50
N PHE A 94 18.66 2.45 9.70
CA PHE A 94 19.33 2.83 10.93
C PHE A 94 19.11 1.77 12.02
N GLU A 95 20.10 1.65 12.91
CA GLU A 95 19.96 0.89 14.14
C GLU A 95 19.05 1.68 15.08
N ASN A 96 18.05 1.03 15.68
CA ASN A 96 17.23 1.65 16.71
C ASN A 96 17.89 1.41 18.07
N PRO A 97 18.50 2.43 18.71
CA PRO A 97 19.23 2.26 19.97
C PRO A 97 18.31 1.96 21.15
N ILE A 98 17.00 2.16 21.02
CA ILE A 98 16.00 1.97 22.08
C ILE A 98 15.15 0.71 21.82
N ALA A 99 15.43 -0.04 20.74
CA ALA A 99 14.70 -1.26 20.43
C ALA A 99 14.84 -2.27 21.58
N ARG A 100 13.76 -2.49 22.31
CA ARG A 100 13.66 -3.57 23.30
C ARG A 100 13.24 -4.84 22.56
N PRO A 101 13.80 -6.01 22.91
CA PRO A 101 13.28 -7.28 22.39
C PRO A 101 11.79 -7.38 22.75
N PRO A 102 10.95 -7.96 21.87
CA PRO A 102 9.52 -8.06 22.11
C PRO A 102 9.25 -8.78 23.44
N LEU A 103 8.44 -8.14 24.29
CA LEU A 103 7.96 -8.71 25.55
C LEU A 103 6.86 -9.74 25.21
N GLY A 104 7.23 -11.01 25.18
CA GLY A 104 6.34 -12.11 24.79
C GLY A 104 6.50 -12.47 23.31
N GLY A 105 6.51 -13.78 23.00
CA GLY A 105 6.89 -14.37 21.72
C GLY A 105 5.99 -14.07 20.50
N VAL A 106 5.34 -12.92 20.46
CA VAL A 106 4.55 -12.48 19.30
C VAL A 106 5.49 -11.83 18.29
N THR A 107 5.92 -12.63 17.33
CA THR A 107 6.64 -12.13 16.14
C THR A 107 5.65 -11.50 15.17
N ARG A 108 5.90 -10.25 14.75
CA ARG A 108 5.07 -9.55 13.76
C ARG A 108 4.96 -10.29 12.42
N GLY A 109 6.02 -11.01 12.02
CA GLY A 109 6.08 -11.78 10.78
C GLY A 109 5.91 -10.89 9.54
N SER A 110 5.01 -11.28 8.63
CA SER A 110 4.70 -10.55 7.40
C SER A 110 3.55 -9.54 7.53
N GLY A 111 2.96 -9.40 8.73
CA GLY A 111 1.87 -8.47 8.99
C GLY A 111 2.33 -7.01 8.94
N GLY A 112 1.69 -6.19 8.10
CA GLY A 112 1.94 -4.75 7.98
C GLY A 112 0.63 -3.96 7.86
N PHE A 113 0.71 -2.63 7.79
CA PHE A 113 -0.43 -1.72 7.54
C PHE A 113 -1.56 -1.83 8.58
N GLY A 114 -1.22 -1.79 9.87
CA GLY A 114 -2.23 -1.86 10.94
C GLY A 114 -2.72 -3.28 11.24
N SER A 115 -1.93 -4.32 10.90
CA SER A 115 -2.22 -5.71 11.26
C SER A 115 -2.29 -5.98 12.76
N THR A 116 -1.83 -5.04 13.58
CA THR A 116 -1.88 -5.07 15.05
C THR A 116 -2.69 -3.87 15.54
N GLY A 117 -3.92 -4.10 16.00
CA GLY A 117 -4.80 -3.08 16.60
C GLY A 117 -6.02 -2.68 15.73
N PRO A 118 -6.84 -1.72 16.20
CA PRO A 118 -8.01 -1.23 15.46
C PRO A 118 -7.60 -0.63 14.10
N ALA A 119 -8.24 -1.08 13.02
CA ALA A 119 -7.90 -0.65 11.66
C ALA A 119 -8.44 0.76 11.35
N VAL A 120 -7.66 1.55 10.61
CA VAL A 120 -8.17 2.74 9.92
C VAL A 120 -8.94 2.26 8.69
N CYS A 121 -10.26 2.37 8.73
CA CYS A 121 -11.13 1.95 7.62
C CYS A 121 -11.46 3.14 6.72
N PHE A 122 -11.43 2.91 5.41
CA PHE A 122 -12.04 3.86 4.47
C PHE A 122 -13.54 3.94 4.75
N THR A 123 -14.04 5.14 5.00
CA THR A 123 -15.47 5.41 5.16
C THR A 123 -15.96 6.20 3.95
N THR A 124 -16.95 5.68 3.23
CA THR A 124 -17.69 6.47 2.22
C THR A 124 -19.04 6.87 2.79
N LYS A 125 -19.53 8.08 2.47
CA LYS A 125 -20.92 8.44 2.78
C LYS A 125 -21.83 7.54 1.96
N LEU A 126 -22.86 6.97 2.59
CA LEU A 126 -23.79 6.03 1.94
C LEU A 126 -24.40 6.61 0.65
N THR A 127 -24.53 7.94 0.57
CA THR A 127 -25.09 8.70 -0.56
C THR A 127 -24.18 8.82 -1.79
N GLN A 128 -22.90 8.42 -1.71
CA GLN A 128 -21.91 8.59 -2.79
C GLN A 128 -21.50 7.26 -3.45
N ARG A 129 -22.27 6.18 -3.25
CA ARG A 129 -21.94 4.86 -3.82
C ARG A 129 -22.38 4.76 -5.28
N LEU A 130 -21.55 4.12 -6.11
CA LEU A 130 -21.92 3.69 -7.46
C LEU A 130 -23.03 2.64 -7.35
N MET A 131 -24.23 3.01 -7.77
CA MET A 131 -25.37 2.13 -7.92
C MET A 131 -25.47 1.73 -9.38
N GLU A 132 -25.35 0.44 -9.68
CA GLU A 132 -25.59 -0.09 -11.02
C GLU A 132 -26.99 -0.65 -11.14
N CYS A 133 -27.62 -0.44 -12.29
CA CYS A 133 -28.89 -1.06 -12.59
C CYS A 133 -28.65 -2.50 -13.07
N VAL A 134 -29.06 -3.47 -12.27
CA VAL A 134 -28.99 -4.89 -12.61
C VAL A 134 -30.38 -5.37 -13.00
N THR A 135 -30.44 -6.21 -14.03
CA THR A 135 -31.69 -6.86 -14.44
C THR A 135 -31.72 -8.28 -13.89
N LEU A 136 -32.67 -8.56 -13.00
CA LEU A 136 -32.94 -9.90 -12.47
C LEU A 136 -34.04 -10.54 -13.31
N GLN A 137 -33.82 -11.79 -13.73
CA GLN A 137 -34.80 -12.56 -14.49
C GLN A 137 -35.02 -13.93 -13.83
N GLN A 138 -36.27 -14.24 -13.50
CA GLN A 138 -36.67 -15.57 -13.00
C GLN A 138 -38.08 -15.89 -13.47
N GLU A 139 -38.27 -17.10 -14.02
CA GLU A 139 -39.58 -17.62 -14.47
C GLU A 139 -40.37 -16.65 -15.38
N GLY A 140 -39.67 -15.92 -16.25
CA GLY A 140 -40.28 -14.96 -17.19
C GLY A 140 -40.55 -13.58 -16.59
N LEU A 141 -40.34 -13.38 -15.29
CA LEU A 141 -40.40 -12.08 -14.64
C LEU A 141 -39.05 -11.37 -14.79
N ILE A 142 -39.08 -10.10 -15.22
CA ILE A 142 -37.88 -9.25 -15.36
C ILE A 142 -38.04 -8.04 -14.45
N ILE A 143 -37.11 -7.86 -13.51
CA ILE A 143 -37.09 -6.72 -12.60
C ILE A 143 -35.75 -6.00 -12.71
N ARG A 144 -35.80 -4.67 -12.76
CA ARG A 144 -34.60 -3.83 -12.67
C ARG A 144 -34.40 -3.40 -11.22
N VAL A 145 -33.26 -3.73 -10.66
CA VAL A 145 -32.89 -3.35 -9.29
C VAL A 145 -31.61 -2.54 -9.33
N TYR A 146 -31.57 -1.46 -8.56
CA TYR A 146 -30.33 -0.72 -8.35
C TYR A 146 -29.52 -1.44 -7.28
N ALA A 147 -28.44 -2.09 -7.69
CA ALA A 147 -27.53 -2.80 -6.81
C ALA A 147 -26.28 -1.96 -6.58
N MET A 148 -25.76 -2.04 -5.37
CA MET A 148 -24.53 -1.37 -5.01
C MET A 148 -23.31 -2.14 -5.55
N LEU A 149 -22.45 -1.45 -6.29
CA LEU A 149 -21.14 -2.00 -6.68
C LEU A 149 -20.19 -1.93 -5.48
N ASP A 150 -19.94 -3.08 -4.85
CA ASP A 150 -18.81 -3.24 -3.92
C ASP A 150 -17.57 -3.68 -4.71
N THR A 151 -16.45 -2.99 -4.51
CA THR A 151 -15.22 -3.21 -5.28
C THR A 151 -14.33 -4.31 -4.72
N ARG A 152 -14.64 -4.98 -3.58
CA ARG A 152 -13.75 -6.07 -3.10
C ARG A 152 -14.24 -7.03 -2.01
N ALA A 153 -15.52 -7.09 -1.65
CA ALA A 153 -16.04 -8.20 -0.84
C ALA A 153 -17.18 -8.90 -1.60
N ASN A 154 -17.18 -10.24 -1.63
CA ASN A 154 -18.11 -11.08 -2.39
C ASN A 154 -19.55 -11.06 -1.83
N ILE A 155 -20.14 -9.89 -1.57
CA ILE A 155 -21.52 -9.78 -1.11
C ILE A 155 -22.17 -8.58 -1.80
N THR A 156 -22.99 -8.86 -2.81
CA THR A 156 -23.93 -7.88 -3.37
C THR A 156 -25.14 -7.81 -2.43
N ILE A 157 -25.38 -6.65 -1.81
CA ILE A 157 -26.59 -6.42 -1.03
C ILE A 157 -27.68 -5.91 -1.98
N ILE A 158 -28.76 -6.66 -2.09
CA ILE A 158 -29.99 -6.28 -2.78
C ILE A 158 -30.98 -5.91 -1.68
N ASN A 159 -31.58 -4.72 -1.76
CA ASN A 159 -32.53 -4.19 -0.79
C ASN A 159 -33.92 -4.09 -1.42
#